data_AF-A0A9E3VQT0-F1
#
_entry.id   AF-A0A9E3VQT0-F1
#
_cell.length_a   1.000
_cell.length_b   1.000
_cell.length_c   1.000
_cell.angle_alpha   90.00
_cell.angle_beta   90.00
_cell.angle_gamma   90.00
#
_symmetry.space_group_name_H-M   'P 1'
#
loop_
_entity.id
_entity.type
_entity.pdbx_description
1 polymer ?
#
loop_
_entity_poly.entity_id
_entity_poly.type
_entity_poly.pdbx_seq_one_letter_code
_entity_poly.pdbx_strand_id
1 'polypeptide(L)'
;MKSVRRGRESDEHVMLKLRLLHLCRKAGYIVQCEEGNSDLVVCNPRKRDIACIEVERSVRHVCNNLERDFALGCNRVIIVTTSATLKRRIEELLCRRVWATFLNRILVITTDVLNDASASDIFTQSVMHEQSGQISA
;
A
#
# COMPACT_ATOMS: atom_id res chain seq x y z
N MET A 1 -22.08 4.06 6.20
CA MET A 1 -20.61 3.89 6.08
C MET A 1 -20.30 2.41 6.25
N LYS A 2 -19.58 1.78 5.31
CA LYS A 2 -19.04 0.42 5.54
C LYS A 2 -18.09 0.46 6.75
N SER A 3 -18.10 -0.59 7.57
CA SER A 3 -17.22 -0.72 8.74
C SER A 3 -15.75 -0.76 8.28
N VAL A 4 -14.87 -0.03 8.98
CA VAL A 4 -13.40 -0.10 8.79
C VAL A 4 -12.81 -1.36 9.45
N ARG A 5 -13.60 -2.06 10.28
CA ARG A 5 -13.23 -3.32 10.90
C ARG A 5 -13.83 -4.49 10.14
N ARG A 6 -13.00 -5.48 9.84
CA ARG A 6 -13.38 -6.80 9.34
C ARG A 6 -13.10 -7.88 10.38
N GLY A 7 -14.07 -8.77 10.61
CA GLY A 7 -13.90 -9.95 11.47
C GLY A 7 -13.34 -9.63 12.87
N ARG A 8 -12.29 -10.36 13.27
CA ARG A 8 -11.63 -10.27 14.59
C ARG A 8 -10.31 -9.49 14.55
N GLU A 9 -10.24 -8.44 13.73
CA GLU A 9 -9.07 -7.56 13.70
C GLU A 9 -8.78 -6.94 15.07
N SER A 10 -7.50 -6.75 15.38
CA SER A 10 -7.09 -6.06 16.61
C SER A 10 -7.35 -4.56 16.48
N ASP A 11 -7.52 -3.90 17.63
CA ASP A 11 -7.76 -2.45 17.66
C ASP A 11 -6.63 -1.65 17.04
N GLU A 12 -5.38 -2.08 17.25
CA GLU A 12 -4.21 -1.50 16.59
C GLU A 12 -4.33 -1.51 15.06
N HIS A 13 -4.80 -2.64 14.49
CA HIS A 13 -4.98 -2.78 13.06
C HIS A 13 -6.06 -1.81 12.56
N VAL A 14 -7.20 -1.74 13.26
CA VAL A 14 -8.29 -0.81 12.92
C VAL A 14 -7.85 0.64 13.04
N MET A 15 -7.11 1.00 14.09
CA MET A 15 -6.60 2.36 14.28
C MET A 15 -5.65 2.78 13.15
N LEU A 16 -4.81 1.86 12.68
CA LEU A 16 -3.92 2.13 11.56
C LEU A 16 -4.70 2.36 10.25
N LYS A 17 -5.74 1.55 9.98
CA LYS A 17 -6.64 1.78 8.82
C LYS A 17 -7.34 3.13 8.90
N LEU A 18 -7.86 3.49 10.08
CA LEU A 18 -8.52 4.79 10.30
C LEU A 18 -7.55 5.96 10.06
N ARG A 19 -6.30 5.81 10.50
CA ARG A 19 -5.26 6.80 10.26
C ARG A 19 -4.94 6.94 8.77
N LEU A 20 -4.72 5.83 8.06
CA LEU A 20 -4.47 5.82 6.62
C LEU A 20 -5.64 6.44 5.85
N LEU A 21 -6.87 6.10 6.23
CA LEU A 21 -8.10 6.69 5.68
C LEU A 21 -8.11 8.21 5.83
N HIS A 22 -7.83 8.71 7.05
CA HIS A 22 -7.78 10.15 7.31
C HIS A 22 -6.70 10.85 6.47
N LEU A 23 -5.49 10.28 6.44
CA LEU A 23 -4.36 10.78 5.66
C LEU A 23 -4.70 10.88 4.16
N CYS A 24 -5.24 9.80 3.58
CA CYS A 24 -5.60 9.76 2.16
C CYS A 24 -6.70 10.77 1.82
N ARG A 25 -7.75 10.87 2.66
CA ARG A 25 -8.82 11.86 2.45
C ARG A 25 -8.33 13.30 2.55
N LYS A 26 -7.46 13.59 3.52
CA LYS A 26 -6.86 14.92 3.69
C LYS A 26 -6.04 15.34 2.47
N ALA A 27 -5.38 14.39 1.80
CA ALA A 27 -4.65 14.65 0.56
C ALA A 27 -5.54 14.66 -0.71
N GLY A 28 -6.86 14.57 -0.56
CA GLY A 28 -7.82 14.70 -1.66
C GLY A 28 -8.05 13.43 -2.47
N TYR A 29 -7.62 12.27 -1.97
CA TYR A 29 -7.90 10.98 -2.62
C TYR A 29 -9.32 10.50 -2.29
N ILE A 30 -9.90 9.75 -3.23
CA ILE A 30 -11.15 9.02 -3.01
C ILE A 30 -10.78 7.68 -2.37
N VAL A 31 -11.39 7.33 -1.24
CA VAL A 31 -11.02 6.15 -0.45
C VAL A 31 -12.24 5.27 -0.18
N GLN A 32 -12.12 3.99 -0.49
CA GLN A 32 -13.03 2.93 -0.07
C GLN A 32 -12.31 2.00 0.90
N CYS A 33 -13.00 1.54 1.95
CA CYS A 33 -12.46 0.59 2.93
C CYS A 33 -13.08 -0.78 2.71
N GLU A 34 -12.30 -1.84 2.94
CA GLU A 34 -12.75 -3.25 2.88
C GLU A 34 -13.41 -3.63 1.54
N GLU A 35 -12.90 -3.10 0.42
CA GLU A 35 -13.40 -3.43 -0.91
C GLU A 35 -12.57 -4.58 -1.50
N GLY A 36 -13.22 -5.66 -1.94
CA GLY A 36 -12.52 -6.78 -2.57
C GLY A 36 -11.53 -7.54 -1.66
N ASN A 37 -11.64 -7.39 -0.34
CA ASN A 37 -10.72 -7.88 0.71
C ASN A 37 -9.44 -7.07 0.94
N SER A 38 -9.21 -6.00 0.19
CA SER A 38 -8.14 -5.05 0.49
C SER A 38 -8.56 -4.16 1.66
N ASP A 39 -7.62 -3.81 2.52
CA ASP A 39 -7.93 -2.97 3.68
C ASP A 39 -8.43 -1.58 3.24
N LEU A 40 -7.72 -0.95 2.31
CA LEU A 40 -8.15 0.29 1.65
C LEU A 40 -7.90 0.23 0.14
N VAL A 41 -8.84 0.76 -0.63
CA VAL A 41 -8.66 1.10 -2.05
C VAL A 41 -8.70 2.62 -2.18
N VAL A 42 -7.65 3.18 -2.78
CA VAL A 42 -7.42 4.62 -2.90
C VAL A 42 -7.31 5.00 -4.37
N CYS A 43 -8.14 5.94 -4.80
CA CYS A 43 -8.11 6.47 -6.16
C CYS A 43 -7.61 7.92 -6.14
N ASN A 44 -6.61 8.19 -6.97
CA ASN A 44 -6.18 9.54 -7.33
C ASN A 44 -6.95 10.01 -8.57
N PRO A 45 -8.02 10.82 -8.42
CA PRO A 45 -8.81 11.25 -9.57
C PRO A 45 -8.02 12.12 -10.56
N ARG A 46 -6.93 12.78 -10.10
CA ARG A 46 -6.10 13.65 -10.95
C ARG A 46 -5.13 12.85 -11.82
N LYS A 47 -4.63 11.72 -11.32
CA LYS A 47 -3.62 10.88 -12.00
C LYS A 47 -4.20 9.60 -12.62
N ARG A 48 -5.52 9.36 -12.48
CA ARG A 48 -6.19 8.11 -12.91
C ARG A 48 -5.47 6.86 -12.38
N ASP A 49 -5.07 6.93 -11.12
CA ASP A 49 -4.28 5.89 -10.48
C ASP A 49 -5.07 5.29 -9.31
N ILE A 50 -5.12 3.97 -9.26
CA ILE A 50 -5.78 3.20 -8.22
C ILE A 50 -4.70 2.43 -7.46
N ALA A 51 -4.55 2.74 -6.18
CA ALA A 51 -3.65 2.05 -5.28
C ALA A 51 -4.45 1.28 -4.23
N CYS A 52 -4.00 0.08 -3.90
CA CYS A 52 -4.51 -0.70 -2.79
C CYS A 52 -3.52 -0.59 -1.63
N ILE A 53 -4.02 -0.37 -0.41
CA ILE A 53 -3.19 -0.32 0.79
C ILE A 53 -3.53 -1.52 1.64
N GLU A 54 -2.51 -2.29 1.99
CA GLU A 54 -2.64 -3.47 2.84
C GLU A 54 -1.80 -3.29 4.10
N VAL A 55 -2.41 -3.47 5.26
CA VAL A 55 -1.75 -3.39 6.55
C VAL A 55 -1.35 -4.80 6.99
N GLU A 56 -0.04 -5.05 6.95
CA GLU A 56 0.51 -6.39 7.16
C GLU A 56 1.22 -6.53 8.50
N ARG A 57 0.85 -7.59 9.21
CA ARG A 57 1.47 -8.00 10.49
C ARG A 57 2.31 -9.27 10.35
N SER A 58 2.33 -9.88 9.17
CA SER A 58 3.13 -11.07 8.87
C SER A 58 3.39 -11.19 7.38
N VAL A 59 4.39 -11.98 7.00
CA VAL A 59 4.67 -12.29 5.60
C VAL A 59 3.70 -13.31 4.97
N ARG A 60 2.83 -13.94 5.77
CA ARG A 60 2.07 -15.13 5.35
C ARG A 60 1.10 -14.85 4.21
N HIS A 61 0.47 -13.68 4.22
CA HIS A 61 -0.64 -13.36 3.32
C HIS A 61 -0.26 -12.36 2.22
N VAL A 62 0.95 -11.81 2.27
CA VAL A 62 1.42 -10.74 1.39
C VAL A 62 1.26 -11.09 -0.09
N CYS A 63 1.80 -12.23 -0.55
CA CYS A 63 1.73 -12.59 -1.97
C CYS A 63 0.29 -12.80 -2.44
N ASN A 64 -0.54 -13.47 -1.63
CA ASN A 64 -1.94 -13.72 -1.96
C ASN A 64 -2.74 -12.42 -2.01
N ASN A 65 -2.45 -11.46 -1.13
CA ASN A 65 -3.06 -10.14 -1.15
C ASN A 65 -2.66 -9.37 -2.39
N LEU A 66 -1.37 -9.36 -2.76
CA LEU A 66 -0.88 -8.72 -3.97
C LEU A 66 -1.49 -9.29 -5.25
N GLU A 67 -1.51 -10.61 -5.40
CA GLU A 67 -2.12 -11.27 -6.56
C GLU A 67 -3.58 -10.89 -6.72
N ARG A 68 -4.33 -10.90 -5.60
CA ARG A 68 -5.73 -10.46 -5.57
C ARG A 68 -5.86 -9.00 -5.98
N ASP A 69 -5.10 -8.10 -5.37
CA ASP A 69 -5.19 -6.66 -5.62
C ASP A 69 -4.90 -6.34 -7.09
N PHE A 70 -3.85 -6.94 -7.67
CA PHE A 70 -3.56 -6.76 -9.09
C PHE A 70 -4.64 -7.36 -9.99
N ALA A 71 -5.22 -8.51 -9.64
CA ALA A 71 -6.33 -9.11 -10.39
C ALA A 71 -7.60 -8.24 -10.35
N LEU A 72 -7.80 -7.47 -9.28
CA LEU A 72 -8.89 -6.49 -9.15
C LEU A 72 -8.60 -5.15 -9.86
N GLY A 73 -7.44 -5.03 -10.52
CA GLY A 73 -7.09 -3.87 -11.32
C GLY A 73 -6.35 -2.76 -10.58
N CYS A 74 -5.86 -2.98 -9.35
CA CYS A 74 -5.04 -1.99 -8.66
C CYS A 74 -3.76 -1.72 -9.49
N ASN A 75 -3.49 -0.45 -9.80
CA ASN A 75 -2.27 -0.05 -10.51
C ASN A 75 -1.05 -0.16 -9.59
N ARG A 76 -1.22 0.08 -8.30
CA ARG A 76 -0.16 0.03 -7.28
C ARG A 76 -0.65 -0.66 -6.03
N VAL A 77 0.28 -1.25 -5.26
CA VAL A 77 -0.01 -1.76 -3.91
C VAL A 77 0.99 -1.16 -2.93
N ILE A 78 0.48 -0.61 -1.83
CA ILE A 78 1.27 -0.08 -0.73
C ILE A 78 1.07 -1.00 0.47
N ILE A 79 2.14 -1.66 0.89
CA ILE A 79 2.15 -2.50 2.08
C ILE A 79 2.64 -1.67 3.26
N VAL A 80 1.83 -1.58 4.29
CA VAL A 80 2.15 -0.88 5.55
C VAL A 80 2.41 -1.90 6.63
N THR A 81 3.57 -1.84 7.27
CA THR A 81 3.97 -2.75 8.34
C THR A 81 4.39 -1.98 9.60
N THR A 82 4.27 -2.60 10.77
CA THR A 82 4.59 -1.96 12.06
C THR A 82 6.08 -1.95 12.40
N SER A 83 6.93 -2.72 11.70
CA SER A 83 8.37 -2.78 12.02
C SER A 83 9.27 -2.93 10.79
N ALA A 84 10.49 -2.38 10.92
CA ALA A 84 11.54 -2.49 9.92
C ALA A 84 11.96 -3.95 9.67
N THR A 85 11.97 -4.78 10.72
CA THR A 85 12.25 -6.22 10.60
C THR A 85 11.23 -6.92 9.71
N LEU A 86 9.94 -6.63 9.89
CA LEU A 86 8.90 -7.19 9.03
C LEU A 86 8.97 -6.61 7.61
N LYS A 87 9.24 -5.31 7.45
CA LYS A 87 9.47 -4.68 6.14
C LYS A 87 10.54 -5.43 5.34
N ARG A 88 11.71 -5.65 5.93
CA ARG A 88 12.80 -6.38 5.29
C ARG A 88 12.40 -7.79 4.87
N ARG A 89 11.69 -8.53 5.74
CA ARG A 89 11.22 -9.88 5.42
C ARG A 89 10.19 -9.90 4.29
N ILE A 90 9.35 -8.87 4.21
CA ILE A 90 8.40 -8.68 3.11
C ILE A 90 9.19 -8.40 1.83
N GLU A 91 10.11 -7.45 1.82
CA GLU A 91 10.94 -7.14 0.66
C GLU A 91 11.71 -8.36 0.14
N GLU A 92 12.32 -9.14 1.05
CA GLU A 92 12.99 -10.41 0.71
C GLU A 92 12.02 -11.44 0.10
N LEU A 93 10.77 -11.50 0.58
CA LEU A 93 9.73 -12.36 0.01
C LEU A 93 9.35 -11.90 -1.41
N LEU A 94 9.16 -10.59 -1.61
CA LEU A 94 8.78 -10.01 -2.89
C LEU A 94 9.85 -10.28 -3.95
N CYS A 95 11.12 -10.08 -3.64
CA CYS A 95 12.24 -10.37 -4.54
C CYS A 95 12.29 -11.84 -4.99
N ARG A 96 11.76 -12.77 -4.19
CA ARG A 96 11.77 -14.21 -4.49
C ARG A 96 10.53 -14.70 -5.23
N ARG A 97 9.39 -14.03 -5.06
CA ARG A 97 8.08 -14.57 -5.46
C ARG A 97 7.29 -13.71 -6.42
N VAL A 98 7.59 -12.42 -6.50
CA VAL A 98 6.85 -11.50 -7.37
C VAL A 98 7.62 -11.28 -8.66
N TRP A 99 6.92 -11.34 -9.78
CA TRP A 99 7.53 -11.09 -11.08
C TRP A 99 8.08 -9.66 -11.16
N ALA A 100 9.24 -9.50 -11.79
CA ALA A 100 9.93 -8.22 -11.88
C ALA A 100 9.04 -7.08 -12.41
N THR A 101 8.07 -7.40 -13.29
CA THR A 101 7.10 -6.45 -13.84
C THR A 101 6.15 -5.83 -12.81
N PHE A 102 5.93 -6.49 -11.67
CA PHE A 102 5.09 -5.98 -10.59
C PHE A 102 5.88 -5.30 -9.48
N LEU A 103 7.19 -5.57 -9.33
CA LEU A 103 7.99 -5.01 -8.24
C LEU A 103 7.97 -3.48 -8.23
N ASN A 104 8.04 -2.84 -9.41
CA ASN A 104 7.98 -1.37 -9.52
C ASN A 104 6.62 -0.77 -9.14
N ARG A 105 5.59 -1.60 -8.96
CA ARG A 105 4.23 -1.20 -8.60
C ARG A 105 3.94 -1.43 -7.11
N ILE A 106 4.91 -1.94 -6.36
CA ILE A 106 4.75 -2.27 -4.94
C ILE A 106 5.65 -1.34 -4.12
N LEU A 107 5.07 -0.74 -3.09
CA LEU A 107 5.80 0.05 -2.10
C LEU A 107 5.61 -0.59 -0.73
N VAL A 108 6.70 -0.85 0.00
CA VAL A 108 6.63 -1.33 1.38
C VAL A 108 7.11 -0.22 2.31
N ILE A 109 6.24 0.24 3.21
CA ILE A 109 6.55 1.27 4.20
C ILE A 109 6.27 0.79 5.62
N THR A 110 6.90 1.45 6.57
CA THR A 110 6.67 1.25 7.99
C THR A 110 5.77 2.35 8.56
N THR A 111 5.12 2.08 9.70
CA THR A 111 4.19 3.01 10.35
C THR A 111 4.82 4.32 10.83
N ASP A 112 6.12 4.33 11.07
CA ASP A 112 6.92 5.53 11.37
C ASP A 112 6.92 6.53 10.20
N VAL A 113 6.98 6.06 8.95
CA VAL A 113 6.86 6.92 7.76
C VAL A 113 5.52 7.66 7.75
N LEU A 114 4.46 7.09 8.33
CA LEU A 114 3.15 7.74 8.44
C LEU A 114 3.11 8.85 9.51
N ASN A 115 4.09 8.91 10.42
CA ASN A 115 4.24 9.97 11.43
C ASN A 115 4.89 11.22 10.84
N ASP A 116 5.87 11.02 9.95
CA ASP A 116 6.75 12.09 9.49
C ASP A 116 6.44 12.59 8.07
N ALA A 117 5.69 11.81 7.28
CA ALA A 117 5.33 12.15 5.90
C ALA A 117 3.88 12.68 5.80
N SER A 118 3.64 13.60 4.85
CA SER A 118 2.28 13.84 4.39
C SER A 118 1.82 12.66 3.52
N ALA A 119 0.52 12.35 3.49
CA ALA A 119 0.00 11.27 2.64
C ALA A 119 0.41 11.48 1.16
N SER A 120 0.42 12.74 0.73
CA SER A 120 0.92 13.19 -0.57
C SER A 120 2.32 12.66 -0.87
N ASP A 121 3.23 12.60 0.10
CA ASP A 121 4.60 12.14 -0.10
C ASP A 121 4.65 10.62 -0.31
N ILE A 122 3.86 9.86 0.46
CA ILE A 122 3.78 8.39 0.37
C ILE A 122 3.32 7.94 -1.03
N PHE A 123 2.32 8.63 -1.60
CA PHE A 123 1.78 8.28 -2.92
C PHE A 123 2.54 8.92 -4.10
N THR A 124 3.42 9.90 -3.84
CA THR A 124 4.23 10.58 -4.87
C THR A 124 5.62 9.96 -5.00
N GLN A 125 6.19 9.39 -3.93
CA GLN A 125 7.50 8.75 -3.98
C GLN A 125 7.57 7.52 -4.90
N SER A 126 6.44 6.90 -5.28
CA SER A 126 6.46 5.83 -6.30
C SER A 126 6.66 6.32 -7.75
N VAL A 127 6.72 7.64 -8.00
CA VAL A 127 6.86 8.20 -9.36
C VAL A 127 8.32 8.50 -9.72
N MET A 128 9.24 8.52 -8.75
CA MET A 128 10.64 8.93 -9.02
C MET A 128 11.58 7.80 -9.47
N HIS A 129 11.11 6.56 -9.58
CA HIS A 129 11.91 5.47 -10.17
C HIS A 129 11.73 5.33 -11.70
N GLU A 130 10.87 6.12 -12.34
CA GLU A 130 10.71 6.13 -13.80
C GLU A 130 11.67 7.10 -14.53
N GLN A 131 12.40 7.97 -13.83
CA GLN A 131 13.26 8.99 -14.47
C GLN A 131 14.77 8.76 -14.39
N SER A 132 15.25 7.70 -13.72
CA SER A 132 16.68 7.34 -13.70
C SER A 132 17.09 6.33 -14.79
N GLY A 133 16.17 5.98 -15.69
CA GLY A 133 16.43 5.10 -16.85
C GLY A 133 16.92 5.81 -18.13
N GLN A 134 17.29 7.08 -18.07
CA GLN A 134 18.02 7.76 -19.14
C GLN A 134 19.40 8.19 -18.63
N ILE A 135 20.33 7.25 -18.58
CA ILE A 135 21.75 7.55 -18.68
C ILE A 135 22.22 6.97 -20.03
N SER A 136 22.29 7.87 -20.99
CA SER A 136 23.23 7.97 -22.11
C SER A 136 23.58 6.71 -22.92
N ALA A 137 23.29 6.82 -24.22
CA ALA A 137 24.00 6.13 -25.30
C ALA A 137 25.51 6.42 -25.28
#